data_AF-A0A964GQZ6-F1
#
_entry.id   AF-A0A964GQZ6-F1
#
_cell.length_a   1.000
_cell.length_b   1.000
_cell.length_c   1.000
_cell.angle_alpha   90.00
_cell.angle_beta   90.00
_cell.angle_gamma   90.00
#
_symmetry.space_group_name_H-M   'P 1'
#
loop_
_entity.id
_entity.type
_entity.pdbx_description
1 polymer ?
#
loop_
_entity_poly.entity_id
_entity_poly.type
_entity_poly.pdbx_seq_one_letter_code
_entity_poly.pdbx_strand_id
1 'polypeptide(L)' 'ENGNERIIEAEGFKAICIQHEMDHLMGKVFVEYLSPLKRNRIKTKLLKQQKQAERA' A
#
# COMPACT_ATOMS: atom_id res chain seq x y z
N GLU A 1 2.16 -15.18 -16.29
CA GLU A 1 3.12 -16.29 -16.48
C GLU A 1 3.30 -16.76 -17.93
N ASN A 2 2.37 -16.49 -18.87
CA ASN A 2 2.61 -16.78 -20.30
C ASN A 2 2.37 -15.57 -21.25
N GLY A 3 2.32 -14.34 -20.71
CA GLY A 3 2.06 -13.12 -21.49
C GLY A 3 0.65 -12.98 -22.09
N ASN A 4 -0.18 -14.03 -22.02
CA ASN A 4 -1.54 -14.01 -22.56
C ASN A 4 -2.45 -13.04 -21.79
N GLU A 5 -3.23 -12.26 -22.53
CA GLU A 5 -4.26 -11.38 -21.98
C GLU A 5 -5.33 -12.17 -21.25
N ARG A 6 -5.85 -11.60 -20.16
CA ARG A 6 -6.92 -12.18 -19.35
C ARG A 6 -7.84 -11.09 -18.83
N ILE A 7 -9.12 -11.41 -18.78
CA ILE A 7 -10.14 -10.58 -18.12
C ILE A 7 -10.45 -11.24 -16.77
N ILE A 8 -10.43 -10.44 -15.70
CA ILE A 8 -10.65 -10.93 -14.34
C ILE A 8 -11.76 -10.09 -13.71
N GLU A 9 -12.90 -10.72 -13.45
CA GLU A 9 -13.92 -10.14 -12.58
C GLU A 9 -13.46 -10.27 -11.11
N ALA A 10 -13.61 -9.19 -10.37
CA ALA A 10 -13.19 -9.11 -8.99
C ALA A 10 -14.15 -8.23 -8.19
N GLU A 11 -14.53 -8.72 -7.01
CA GLU A 11 -15.39 -8.03 -6.07
C GLU A 11 -14.82 -8.16 -4.65
N GLY A 12 -15.35 -7.36 -3.73
CA GLY A 12 -14.99 -7.40 -2.31
C GLY A 12 -13.48 -7.33 -2.09
N PHE A 13 -12.95 -8.24 -1.29
CA PHE A 13 -11.53 -8.27 -0.92
C PHE A 13 -10.60 -8.44 -2.14
N LYS A 14 -10.98 -9.26 -3.13
CA LYS A 14 -10.18 -9.47 -4.35
C LYS A 14 -10.05 -8.18 -5.15
N ALA A 15 -11.13 -7.42 -5.28
CA ALA A 15 -11.11 -6.11 -5.94
C ALA A 15 -10.22 -5.11 -5.19
N ILE A 16 -10.25 -5.13 -3.86
CA ILE A 16 -9.41 -4.24 -3.02
C ILE A 16 -7.92 -4.55 -3.24
N CYS A 17 -7.53 -5.83 -3.22
CA CYS A 17 -6.14 -6.22 -3.45
C CYS A 17 -5.68 -5.81 -4.85
N ILE A 18 -6.46 -6.07 -5.89
CA ILE A 18 -6.08 -5.71 -7.27
C ILE A 18 -5.88 -4.19 -7.39
N GLN A 19 -6.80 -3.39 -6.84
CA GLN A 19 -6.67 -1.93 -6.83
C GLN A 19 -5.44 -1.46 -6.04
N HIS A 20 -5.16 -2.08 -4.89
CA HIS A 20 -3.97 -1.77 -4.08
C HIS A 20 -2.67 -2.01 -4.87
N GLU A 21 -2.55 -3.14 -5.56
CA GLU A 21 -1.37 -3.44 -6.36
C GLU A 21 -1.25 -2.51 -7.58
N MET A 22 -2.38 -2.14 -8.21
CA MET A 22 -2.37 -1.15 -9.30
C MET A 22 -1.92 0.24 -8.82
N ASP A 23 -2.30 0.66 -7.61
CA ASP A 23 -1.83 1.91 -7.01
C ASP A 23 -0.31 1.93 -6.85
N HIS A 24 0.30 0.81 -6.42
CA HIS A 24 1.76 0.70 -6.33
C HIS A 24 2.44 0.87 -7.69
N LEU A 25 1.86 0.36 -8.78
CA LEU A 25 2.38 0.58 -10.14
C LEU A 25 2.36 2.06 -10.54
N MET A 26 1.43 2.84 -9.98
CA MET A 26 1.35 4.29 -10.16
C MET A 26 2.18 5.08 -9.14
N GLY A 27 2.92 4.40 -8.27
CA GLY A 27 3.69 5.02 -7.18
C GLY A 27 2.83 5.59 -6.05
N LYS A 28 1.56 5.20 -5.98
CA LYS A 28 0.62 5.62 -4.92
C LYS A 28 0.59 4.58 -3.82
N VAL A 29 0.55 5.05 -2.57
CA VAL A 29 0.40 4.18 -1.39
C VAL A 29 -0.85 4.51 -0.62
N PHE A 30 -1.46 3.51 0.03
CA PHE A 30 -2.78 3.67 0.67
C PHE A 30 -2.84 4.80 1.72
N VAL A 31 -1.71 5.13 2.36
CA VAL A 31 -1.62 6.22 3.35
C VAL A 31 -1.88 7.60 2.75
N GLU A 32 -1.85 7.72 1.43
CA GLU A 32 -2.20 8.95 0.72
C GLU A 32 -3.70 9.25 0.76
N TYR A 33 -4.55 8.23 0.86
CA TYR A 33 -5.99 8.41 1.01
C TYR A 33 -6.41 8.82 2.44
N LEU A 34 -5.48 8.79 3.40
CA LEU A 34 -5.75 9.18 4.78
C LEU A 34 -5.57 10.68 4.97
N SER A 35 -6.27 11.22 5.98
CA SER A 35 -6.12 12.63 6.37
C SER A 35 -4.65 12.96 6.75
N PRO A 36 -4.22 14.23 6.59
CA PRO A 36 -2.84 14.63 6.88
C PRO A 36 -2.37 14.25 8.29
N LEU A 37 -3.24 14.35 9.30
CA LEU A 37 -2.95 13.96 10.68
C LEU A 37 -2.66 12.46 10.82
N LYS A 38 -3.47 11.60 10.18
CA LYS A 38 -3.27 10.14 10.21
C LYS A 38 -1.98 9.76 9.48
N ARG A 39 -1.72 10.37 8.31
CA ARG A 39 -0.49 10.14 7.54
C ARG A 39 0.76 10.49 8.35
N ASN A 40 0.78 11.66 8.99
CA ASN A 40 1.90 12.10 9.84
C ASN A 40 2.11 11.15 11.03
N ARG A 41 1.04 10.71 11.68
CA ARG A 41 1.13 9.75 12.80
C ARG A 41 1.77 8.43 12.38
N ILE A 42 1.37 7.88 11.23
CA ILE A 42 1.94 6.64 10.69
C ILE A 42 3.43 6.83 10.38
N LYS A 43 3.78 7.90 9.66
CA LYS A 43 5.18 8.23 9.32
C LYS A 43 6.07 8.30 10.56
N THR A 44 5.65 9.04 11.58
CA THR A 44 6.43 9.17 12.83
C THR A 44 6.60 7.82 13.54
N LYS A 45 5.55 6.98 13.55
CA LYS A 45 5.62 5.64 14.17
C LYS A 45 6.62 4.74 13.43
N LEU A 46 6.59 4.73 12.09
CA LEU A 46 7.49 3.93 11.26
C LEU A 46 8.96 4.35 11.45
N LEU A 47 9.25 5.66 11.43
CA LEU A 47 10.60 6.18 11.67
C LEU A 47 11.14 5.80 13.05
N LYS A 48 10.28 5.81 14.08
CA LYS A 48 10.67 5.36 15.42
C LYS A 48 10.98 3.86 15.45
N GLN A 49 10.18 3.05 14.76
CA GLN A 49 10.39 1.59 14.67
C GLN A 49 11.68 1.26 13.93
N GLN A 50 11.97 1.92 12.81
CA GLN A 50 13.23 1.76 12.07
C GLN A 50 14.45 2.06 12.96
N LYS A 51 14.45 3.21 13.65
CA LYS A 51 15.52 3.57 14.59
C LYS A 51 15.70 2.59 15.75
N GLN A 52 14.62 1.93 16.18
CA GLN A 52 14.68 0.90 17.23
C GLN A 52 15.26 -0.40 16.69
N ALA A 53 14.88 -0.80 15.47
CA ALA A 53 15.38 -1.99 14.81
C ALA A 53 16.88 -1.88 14.48
N GLU A 54 17.36 -0.69 14.11
CA GLU A 54 18.80 -0.42 13.85
C GLU A 54 19.68 -0.47 15.12
N ARG A 55 19.08 -0.32 16.30
CA ARG A 55 19.79 -0.34 17.59
C ARG A 55 19.82 -1.72 18.24
N ALA A 56 19.00 -2.65 17.75
CA ALA A 56 18.92 -4.03 18.22
C ALA A 56 19.92 -4.88 17.43
#